data_AF-A0A378B633-F1
#
_entry.id   AF-A0A378B633-F1
#
_cell.length_a   1.000
_cell.length_b   1.000
_cell.length_c   1.000
_cell.angle_alpha   90.00
_cell.angle_beta   90.00
_cell.angle_gamma   90.00
#
_symmetry.space_group_name_H-M   'P 1'
#
loop_
_entity.id
_entity.type
_entity.pdbx_description
1 polymer ?
#
loop_
_entity_poly.entity_id
_entity_poly.type
_entity_poly.pdbx_seq_one_letter_code
_entity_poly.pdbx_strand_id
1 'polypeptide(L)' 'MINYREESIVERLKALTDGKKVAVVYDSVGKDTWEASLDCLQRRGLMVSLVTPPVR' A
#
# COMPACT_ATOMS: atom_id res chain seq x y z
N MET A 1 -8.19 7.14 7.90
CA MET A 1 -7.85 7.80 6.62
C MET A 1 -6.44 8.37 6.75
N ILE A 2 -5.63 8.30 5.70
CA ILE A 2 -4.23 8.79 5.67
C ILE A 2 -4.10 9.69 4.44
N ASN A 3 -3.55 10.90 4.59
CA ASN A 3 -3.35 11.82 3.47
C ASN A 3 -1.95 11.63 2.88
N TYR A 4 -1.85 10.84 1.80
CA TYR A 4 -0.56 10.49 1.19
C TYR A 4 0.22 11.67 0.58
N ARG A 5 -0.39 12.86 0.48
CA ARG A 5 0.29 14.09 0.04
C ARG A 5 1.05 14.80 1.16
N GLU A 6 0.70 14.50 2.41
CA GLU A 6 1.23 15.19 3.60
C GLU A 6 2.06 14.25 4.48
N GLU A 7 1.78 12.94 4.44
CA GLU A 7 2.42 11.94 5.28
C GLU A 7 2.70 10.63 4.54
N SER A 8 3.69 9.88 5.04
CA SER A 8 3.99 8.54 4.54
C SER A 8 2.87 7.56 4.91
N ILE A 9 2.25 6.96 3.88
CA ILE A 9 1.22 5.93 4.08
C ILE A 9 1.76 4.76 4.90
N VAL A 10 2.98 4.29 4.59
CA VAL A 10 3.57 3.09 5.17
C VAL A 10 3.80 3.27 6.67
N GLU A 11 4.41 4.40 7.07
CA GLU A 11 4.71 4.66 8.48
C GLU A 11 3.44 4.90 9.29
N ARG A 12 2.49 5.66 8.72
CA ARG A 12 1.20 5.88 9.37
C ARG A 12 0.40 4.59 9.52
N LEU A 13 0.40 3.72 8.51
CA LEU A 13 -0.24 2.41 8.56
C LEU A 13 0.39 1.52 9.65
N LYS A 14 1.73 1.46 9.73
CA LYS A 14 2.42 0.69 10.76
C LYS A 14 2.03 1.17 12.16
N ALA A 15 1.98 2.49 12.38
CA ALA A 15 1.55 3.06 13.67
C ALA A 15 0.09 2.72 14.01
N LEU A 16 -0.80 2.69 13.01
CA LEU A 16 -2.22 2.35 13.21
C LEU A 16 -2.48 0.85 13.37
N THR A 17 -1.58 0.00 12.89
CA THR A 17 -1.76 -1.46 12.86
C THR A 17 -0.82 -2.21 13.81
N ASP A 18 -0.10 -1.49 14.67
CA ASP A 18 0.97 -2.05 15.51
C ASP A 18 1.98 -2.88 14.69
N GLY A 19 2.30 -2.40 13.48
CA GLY A 19 3.21 -3.05 12.55
C GLY A 19 2.65 -4.28 11.83
N LYS A 20 1.38 -4.66 12.04
CA LYS A 20 0.79 -5.88 11.45
C LYS A 20 0.58 -5.80 9.94
N LYS A 21 0.56 -4.61 9.34
CA LYS A 21 0.28 -4.38 7.91
C LYS A 21 -1.12 -4.89 7.51
N VAL A 22 -1.46 -4.89 6.22
CA VAL A 22 -2.80 -5.31 5.74
C VAL A 22 -2.76 -6.59 4.92
N ALA A 23 -3.87 -7.34 4.94
CA ALA A 23 -4.03 -8.57 4.14
C ALA A 23 -4.28 -8.28 2.66
N VAL A 24 -4.99 -7.19 2.36
CA VAL A 24 -5.39 -6.82 1.00
C VAL A 24 -5.17 -5.34 0.78
N VAL A 25 -4.61 -4.98 -0.37
CA VAL A 25 -4.53 -3.60 -0.86
C VAL A 25 -5.27 -3.51 -2.18
N TYR A 26 -6.15 -2.52 -2.30
CA TYR A 26 -6.77 -2.13 -3.56
C TYR A 26 -6.12 -0.83 -4.01
N ASP A 27 -5.43 -0.85 -5.15
CA ASP A 27 -4.72 0.30 -5.69
C ASP A 27 -5.35 0.75 -7.01
N SER A 28 -5.79 2.00 -7.06
CA SER A 28 -6.38 2.64 -8.25
C SER A 28 -5.44 3.66 -8.91
N VAL A 29 -4.32 4.00 -8.27
CA VAL A 29 -3.36 4.99 -8.76
C VAL A 29 -2.27 4.29 -9.58
N GLY A 30 -1.76 3.16 -9.10
CA GLY A 30 -0.86 2.28 -9.85
C GLY A 30 0.61 2.65 -9.77
N LYS A 31 1.21 3.03 -10.91
CA LYS A 31 2.68 3.11 -11.05
C LYS A 31 3.36 3.93 -9.95
N ASP A 32 2.77 5.07 -9.59
CA ASP A 32 3.37 6.00 -8.61
C ASP A 32 3.21 5.54 -7.16
N THR A 33 2.26 4.64 -6.88
CA THR A 33 1.95 4.12 -5.54
C THR A 33 2.35 2.66 -5.36
N TRP A 34 2.84 2.01 -6.41
CA TRP A 34 3.06 0.57 -6.44
C TRP A 34 3.90 0.04 -5.28
N GLU A 35 5.09 0.62 -5.08
CA GLU A 35 6.01 0.19 -4.01
C GLU A 35 5.44 0.47 -2.62
N ALA A 36 4.84 1.65 -2.42
CA ALA A 36 4.21 2.00 -1.14
C ALA A 36 3.02 1.07 -0.81
N SER A 37 2.22 0.71 -1.81
CA SER A 37 1.11 -0.26 -1.71
C SER A 37 1.63 -1.66 -1.34
N LEU A 38 2.72 -2.12 -1.96
CA LEU A 38 3.37 -3.39 -1.61
C LEU A 38 3.92 -3.38 -0.19
N ASP A 39 4.54 -2.27 0.24
CA ASP A 39 5.07 -2.12 1.60
C ASP A 39 3.98 -2.13 2.67
N CYS A 40 2.75 -1.79 2.31
CA CYS A 40 1.58 -1.90 3.19
C CYS A 40 1.08 -3.34 3.36
N LEU A 41 1.49 -4.30 2.51
CA LEU A 41 1.05 -5.69 2.59
C LEU A 41 1.83 -6.50 3.62
N GLN A 42 1.10 -7.33 4.37
CA GLN A 42 1.71 -8.40 5.14
C GLN A 42 2.25 -9.51 4.23
N ARG A 43 3.08 -10.40 4.79
CA ARG A 43 3.56 -11.58 4.06
C ARG A 43 2.38 -12.40 3.54
N ARG A 44 2.42 -12.76 2.26
CA ARG A 44 1.34 -13.47 1.54
C ARG A 44 0.03 -12.66 1.44
N GLY A 45 0.09 -11.33 1.54
CA GLY A 45 -1.05 -10.46 1.23
C GLY A 45 -1.34 -10.38 -0.27
N LEU A 46 -2.54 -9.89 -0.60
CA LEU A 46 -3.04 -9.75 -1.96
C LEU A 46 -3.04 -8.27 -2.38
N MET A 47 -2.42 -7.98 -3.53
CA MET A 47 -2.58 -6.70 -4.21
C MET A 47 -3.59 -6.83 -5.33
N VAL A 48 -4.60 -5.97 -5.34
CA VAL A 48 -5.55 -5.79 -6.43
C VAL A 48 -5.25 -4.44 -7.08
N SER A 49 -4.64 -4.47 -8.25
CA SER A 49 -4.40 -3.26 -9.05
C SER A 49 -5.53 -3.06 -10.04
N LEU A 50 -6.17 -1.90 -10.00
CA LEU A 50 -7.24 -1.52 -10.94
C LEU A 50 -6.70 -0.88 -12.23
N VAL A 51 -5.39 -0.63 -12.25
CA VAL A 51 -4.65 -0.16 -13.43
C VAL A 51 -3.50 -1.11 -13.73
N THR A 52 -2.89 -0.99 -14.90
CA THR A 52 -1.78 -1.86 -15.31
C THR A 52 -0.61 -1.74 -14.33
N PRO A 53 -0.17 -2.84 -13.69
CA PRO A 53 0.99 -2.81 -12.81
C PRO A 53 2.25 -2.48 -13.63
N PRO A 54 3.25 -1.81 -13.03
CA PRO A 54 4.51 -1.57 -13.71
C PRO A 54 5.15 -2.90 -14.12
N VAL A 55 5.64 -2.96 -15.35
CA VAL A 55 6.50 -4.06 -15.79
C VAL A 55 7.81 -3.90 -15.04
N ARG A 56 8.15 -4.91 -14.23
CA ARG A 56 9.40 -4.95 -13.48
C ARG A 56 10.59 -5.16 -14.41
#